data_AF-A0A2W6Z646-F1
#
_entry.id   AF-A0A2W6Z646-F1
#
_cell.length_a   1.000
_cell.length_b   1.000
_cell.length_c   1.000
_cell.angle_alpha   90.00
_cell.angle_beta   90.00
_cell.angle_gamma   90.00
#
_symmetry.space_group_name_H-M   'P 1'
#
loop_
_entity.id
_entity.type
_entity.pdbx_description
1 polymer ?
#
loop_
_entity_poly.entity_id
_entity_poly.type
_entity_poly.pdbx_seq_one_letter_code
_entity_poly.pdbx_strand_id
1 'polypeptide(L)'
;MQELPPLDSLSHAEKDALIGELWQVVQALRSEAETRKLKGVKKTPRNSSLPPAKGFKPNTEPAKPSSVERTASVGRAGGGRELSASPDQVVVAHVNHCPHCGSELERASQQLKAVYERIELPAIQPQVTRVE
;
A
#
# COMPACT_ATOMS: atom_id res chain seq x y z
N MET A 1 38.12 18.66 -20.61
CA MET A 1 39.11 17.70 -20.08
C MET A 1 40.43 18.43 -20.16
N GLN A 2 41.17 18.60 -19.05
CA GLN A 2 42.50 19.21 -19.13
C GLN A 2 43.41 18.24 -19.91
N GLU A 3 44.16 18.76 -20.86
CA GLU A 3 45.05 17.96 -21.70
C GLU A 3 46.24 17.46 -20.89
N LEU A 4 46.66 16.23 -21.17
CA LEU A 4 47.84 15.64 -20.53
C LEU A 4 49.08 16.41 -20.98
N PRO A 5 50.02 16.75 -20.07
CA PRO A 5 51.29 17.34 -20.46
C PRO A 5 52.04 16.40 -21.42
N PRO A 6 52.82 16.93 -22.37
CA PRO A 6 53.52 16.13 -23.37
C PRO A 6 54.57 15.23 -22.70
N LEU A 7 54.24 13.95 -22.56
CA LEU A 7 55.04 12.97 -21.81
C LEU A 7 56.32 12.56 -22.55
N ASP A 8 56.34 12.72 -23.87
CA ASP A 8 57.47 12.31 -24.72
C ASP A 8 58.68 13.24 -24.60
N SER A 9 58.47 14.49 -24.20
CA SER A 9 59.52 15.49 -23.99
C SER A 9 60.12 15.49 -22.59
N LEU A 10 59.58 14.71 -21.65
CA LEU A 10 60.04 14.68 -20.25
C LEU A 10 61.17 13.67 -20.06
N SER A 11 62.21 14.08 -19.33
CA SER A 11 63.27 13.19 -18.84
C SER A 11 62.73 12.18 -17.82
N HIS A 12 63.50 11.11 -17.55
CA HIS A 12 63.12 10.12 -16.53
C HIS A 12 62.89 10.76 -15.15
N ALA A 13 63.77 11.68 -14.75
CA ALA A 13 63.66 12.36 -13.45
C ALA A 13 62.38 13.22 -13.35
N GLU A 14 61.99 13.90 -14.43
CA GLU A 14 60.76 14.69 -14.47
C GLU A 14 59.51 13.80 -14.48
N LYS A 15 59.57 12.63 -15.11
CA LYS A 15 58.51 11.62 -15.06
C LYS A 15 58.33 11.06 -13.64
N ASP A 16 59.43 10.76 -12.94
CA ASP A 16 59.37 10.26 -11.56
C ASP A 16 58.79 11.30 -10.60
N ALA A 17 59.16 12.58 -10.78
CA ALA A 17 58.57 13.68 -10.02
C ALA A 17 57.05 13.81 -10.28
N LEU A 18 56.64 13.77 -11.54
CA LEU A 18 55.23 13.80 -11.94
C LEU A 18 54.44 12.62 -11.38
N ILE A 19 55.02 11.41 -11.38
CA ILE A 19 54.41 10.21 -10.80
C ILE A 19 54.20 10.39 -9.29
N GLY A 20 55.18 10.96 -8.58
CA GLY A 20 55.07 11.26 -7.15
C GLY A 20 53.93 12.24 -6.84
N GLU A 21 53.81 13.32 -7.60
CA GLU A 21 52.73 14.30 -7.47
C GLU A 21 51.36 13.68 -7.77
N LEU A 22 51.24 12.96 -8.89
CA LEU A 22 50.00 12.27 -9.26
C LEU A 22 49.59 11.24 -8.22
N TRP A 23 50.55 10.52 -7.63
CA TRP A 23 50.28 9.58 -6.56
C TRP A 23 49.67 10.26 -5.33
N GLN A 24 50.21 11.42 -4.92
CA GLN A 24 49.64 12.19 -3.80
C GLN A 24 48.21 12.65 -4.10
N VAL A 25 47.96 13.17 -5.31
CA VAL A 25 46.62 13.58 -5.74
C VAL A 25 45.64 12.41 -5.73
N VAL A 26 46.04 11.25 -6.26
CA VAL A 26 45.20 10.04 -6.26
C VAL A 26 44.88 9.59 -4.83
N GLN A 27 45.85 9.64 -3.92
CA GLN A 27 45.63 9.28 -2.52
C GLN A 27 44.67 10.26 -1.83
N ALA A 28 44.82 11.56 -2.07
CA ALA A 28 43.90 12.58 -1.56
C ALA A 28 42.47 12.34 -2.07
N LEU A 29 42.28 12.18 -3.38
CA LEU A 29 40.97 11.91 -3.99
C LEU A 29 40.33 10.61 -3.47
N ARG A 30 41.12 9.55 -3.27
CA ARG A 30 40.63 8.29 -2.69
C ARG A 30 40.12 8.50 -1.26
N SER A 31 40.87 9.23 -0.44
CA SER A 31 40.45 9.52 0.93
C SER A 31 39.18 10.39 0.97
N GLU A 32 39.08 11.40 0.11
CA GLU A 32 37.89 12.23 0.00
C GLU A 32 36.67 11.41 -0.44
N ALA A 33 36.82 10.55 -1.45
CA ALA A 33 35.75 9.66 -1.91
C ALA A 33 35.28 8.71 -0.79
N GLU A 34 36.20 8.18 0.02
CA GLU A 34 35.86 7.29 1.13
C GLU A 34 35.14 8.04 2.26
N THR A 35 35.61 9.23 2.64
CA THR A 35 34.89 10.07 3.61
C THR A 35 33.49 10.46 3.12
N ARG A 36 33.31 10.68 1.81
CA ARG A 36 32.01 11.02 1.22
C ARG A 36 31.05 9.83 1.19
N LYS A 37 31.56 8.59 1.00
CA LYS A 37 30.75 7.37 1.16
C LYS A 37 30.28 7.19 2.59
N LEU A 38 31.17 7.40 3.56
CA LEU A 38 30.85 7.30 5.00
C LEU A 38 29.84 8.38 5.43
N LYS A 39 29.89 9.57 4.84
CA LYS A 39 28.92 10.66 5.04
C LYS A 39 27.66 10.53 4.18
N GLY A 40 27.51 9.46 3.41
CA GLY A 40 26.37 9.26 2.52
C GLY A 40 25.04 9.27 3.29
N VAL A 41 24.08 10.09 2.84
CA VAL A 41 22.74 10.14 3.43
C VAL A 41 22.10 8.76 3.34
N LYS A 42 21.70 8.20 4.49
CA LYS A 42 21.04 6.89 4.57
C LYS A 42 19.86 6.85 3.59
N LYS A 43 19.75 5.78 2.81
CA LYS A 43 18.62 5.59 1.89
C LYS A 43 17.34 5.44 2.71
N THR A 44 16.38 6.30 2.41
CA THR A 44 15.04 6.33 2.98
C THR A 44 14.03 6.24 1.84
N PRO A 45 12.76 5.86 2.10
CA PRO A 45 11.72 5.90 1.08
C PRO A 45 11.49 7.29 0.44
N ARG A 46 11.98 8.38 1.08
CA ARG A 46 11.88 9.75 0.56
C ARG A 46 12.97 10.11 -0.45
N ASN A 47 14.11 9.41 -0.44
CA ASN A 47 15.28 9.73 -1.28
C ASN A 47 15.76 8.54 -2.12
N SER A 48 14.94 7.48 -2.22
CA SER A 48 15.26 6.26 -2.94
C SER A 48 13.98 5.53 -3.38
N SER A 49 14.09 4.61 -4.33
CA SER A 49 12.98 3.75 -4.79
C SER A 49 12.55 2.68 -3.77
N LEU A 50 12.94 2.82 -2.49
CA LEU A 50 12.49 1.93 -1.43
C LEU A 50 11.01 2.20 -1.12
N PRO A 51 10.14 1.18 -1.08
CA PRO A 51 8.74 1.38 -0.73
C PRO A 51 8.58 1.89 0.71
N PRO A 52 7.53 2.69 1.02
CA PRO A 52 7.32 3.29 2.34
C PRO A 52 7.34 2.29 3.49
N ALA A 53 6.83 1.08 3.26
CA ALA A 53 6.76 0.00 4.25
C ALA A 53 8.14 -0.48 4.73
N LYS A 54 9.19 -0.33 3.91
CA LYS A 54 10.59 -0.68 4.23
C LYS A 54 11.38 0.48 4.83
N GLY A 55 10.73 1.62 5.08
CA GLY A 55 11.34 2.75 5.77
C GLY A 55 11.68 2.41 7.22
N PHE A 56 12.65 3.15 7.78
CA PHE A 56 12.93 3.10 9.22
C PHE A 56 11.66 3.50 9.98
N LYS A 57 11.14 2.57 10.78
CA LYS A 57 10.04 2.82 11.72
C LYS A 57 10.68 3.14 13.08
N PRO A 58 10.68 4.39 13.54
CA PRO A 58 11.20 4.70 14.87
C PRO A 58 10.40 3.91 15.90
N ASN A 59 11.09 3.40 16.92
CA ASN A 59 10.43 2.75 18.04
C ASN A 59 9.71 3.86 18.81
N THR A 60 8.40 3.98 18.60
CA THR A 60 7.57 4.89 19.38
C THR A 60 7.41 4.28 20.75
N GLU A 61 7.58 5.08 21.81
CA GLU A 61 7.22 4.62 23.15
C GLU A 61 5.78 4.08 23.12
N PRO A 62 5.51 2.94 23.77
CA PRO A 62 4.17 2.41 23.85
C PRO A 62 3.27 3.51 24.41
N ALA A 63 2.21 3.86 23.68
CA ALA A 63 1.26 4.86 24.13
C ALA A 63 0.82 4.49 25.54
N LYS A 64 0.89 5.45 26.48
CA LYS A 64 0.41 5.26 27.84
C LYS A 64 -0.99 4.65 27.76
N PRO A 65 -1.30 3.57 28.52
CA PRO A 65 -2.63 3.00 28.51
C PRO A 65 -3.60 4.13 28.88
N SER A 66 -4.51 4.47 27.97
CA SER A 66 -5.55 5.44 28.28
C SER A 66 -6.38 4.85 29.40
N SER A 67 -6.59 5.61 30.49
CA SER A 67 -7.53 5.26 31.55
C SER A 67 -8.98 5.17 31.06
N VAL A 68 -9.22 5.66 29.83
CA VAL A 68 -10.47 5.47 29.10
C VAL A 68 -10.43 4.09 28.46
N GLU A 69 -11.30 3.19 28.92
CA GLU A 69 -11.63 1.97 28.18
C GLU A 69 -12.00 2.38 26.75
N ARG A 70 -11.22 1.92 25.77
CA ARG A 70 -11.59 2.10 24.36
C ARG A 70 -12.89 1.34 24.15
N THR A 71 -13.99 2.07 24.12
CA THR A 71 -15.23 1.54 23.56
C THR A 71 -14.90 1.14 22.13
N ALA A 72 -15.04 -0.15 21.82
CA ALA A 72 -14.95 -0.62 20.45
C ALA A 72 -15.85 0.29 19.61
N SER A 73 -15.40 0.75 18.44
CA SER A 73 -16.27 1.59 17.61
C SER A 73 -17.54 0.80 17.39
N VAL A 74 -18.63 1.22 18.02
CA VAL A 74 -19.96 0.72 17.75
C VAL A 74 -20.10 0.97 16.26
N GLY A 75 -20.02 -0.09 15.45
CA GLY A 75 -19.97 0.02 14.00
C GLY A 75 -21.02 1.04 13.56
N ARG A 76 -20.69 1.85 12.54
CA ARG A 76 -21.59 2.93 12.06
C ARG A 76 -23.01 2.40 12.04
N ALA A 77 -23.95 3.12 12.66
CA ALA A 77 -25.37 2.81 12.55
C ALA A 77 -25.66 2.62 11.06
N GLY A 78 -26.01 1.40 10.66
CA GLY A 78 -25.91 0.95 9.26
C GLY A 78 -26.56 1.93 8.30
N GLY A 79 -25.82 2.34 7.26
CA GLY A 79 -26.26 3.32 6.26
C GLY A 79 -27.10 2.72 5.13
N GLY A 80 -28.03 1.81 5.46
CA GLY A 80 -28.90 1.19 4.48
C GLY A 80 -30.07 2.09 4.08
N ARG A 81 -30.66 1.81 2.92
CA ARG A 81 -31.96 2.39 2.53
C ARG A 81 -33.04 1.89 3.50
N GLU A 82 -33.98 2.77 3.84
CA GLU A 82 -35.16 2.40 4.63
C GLU A 82 -36.04 1.40 3.86
N LEU A 83 -36.58 0.40 4.56
CA LEU A 83 -37.47 -0.59 3.95
C LEU A 83 -38.82 0.07 3.62
N SER A 84 -39.42 -0.30 2.48
CA SER A 84 -40.74 0.14 2.10
C SER A 84 -41.80 -0.36 3.09
N ALA A 85 -42.73 0.52 3.47
CA ALA A 85 -43.86 0.17 4.30
C ALA A 85 -44.82 -0.83 3.61
N SER A 86 -44.84 -0.83 2.27
CA SER A 86 -45.70 -1.68 1.45
C SER A 86 -44.90 -2.29 0.29
N PRO A 87 -44.23 -3.44 0.49
CA PRO A 87 -43.54 -4.14 -0.58
C PRO A 87 -44.54 -4.85 -1.51
N ASP A 88 -44.23 -4.90 -2.81
CA ASP A 88 -45.06 -5.59 -3.80
C ASP A 88 -45.08 -7.11 -3.60
N GLN A 89 -43.99 -7.68 -3.07
CA GLN A 89 -43.86 -9.10 -2.77
C GLN A 89 -43.06 -9.31 -1.48
N VAL A 90 -43.51 -10.27 -0.65
CA VAL A 90 -42.78 -10.72 0.54
C VAL A 90 -42.37 -12.18 0.36
N VAL A 91 -41.07 -12.46 0.47
CA VAL A 91 -40.51 -13.82 0.42
C VAL A 91 -39.78 -14.09 1.73
N VAL A 92 -40.23 -15.13 2.46
CA VAL A 92 -39.56 -15.58 3.69
C VAL A 92 -38.72 -16.81 3.36
N ALA A 93 -37.40 -16.64 3.38
CA ALA A 93 -36.46 -17.73 3.12
C ALA A 93 -36.19 -18.53 4.41
N HIS A 94 -36.61 -19.80 4.42
CA HIS A 94 -36.29 -20.76 5.48
C HIS A 94 -35.35 -21.83 4.97
N VAL A 95 -34.49 -22.32 5.87
CA VAL A 95 -33.63 -23.47 5.58
C VAL A 95 -34.44 -24.74 5.85
N ASN A 96 -34.63 -25.56 4.82
CA ASN A 96 -35.37 -26.84 4.99
C ASN A 96 -34.45 -27.97 5.49
N HIS A 97 -33.17 -27.96 5.08
CA HIS A 97 -32.21 -29.01 5.41
C HIS A 97 -30.85 -28.42 5.77
N CYS A 98 -30.14 -29.06 6.69
CA CYS A 98 -28.78 -28.69 7.03
C CYS A 98 -27.86 -28.90 5.81
N PRO A 99 -27.09 -27.88 5.36
CA PRO A 99 -26.22 -28.02 4.18
C PRO A 99 -25.04 -28.98 4.40
N HIS A 100 -24.77 -29.39 5.64
CA HIS A 100 -23.66 -30.28 5.97
C HIS A 100 -24.10 -31.75 6.12
N CYS A 101 -25.15 -32.02 6.88
CA CYS A 101 -25.60 -33.39 7.15
C CYS A 101 -26.92 -33.78 6.47
N GLY A 102 -27.60 -32.85 5.80
CA GLY A 102 -28.85 -33.10 5.06
C GLY A 102 -30.09 -33.31 5.93
N SER A 103 -29.96 -33.33 7.26
CA SER A 103 -31.10 -33.48 8.18
C SER A 103 -32.09 -32.32 8.04
N GLU A 104 -33.39 -32.60 8.18
CA GLU A 104 -34.43 -31.59 8.19
C GLU A 104 -34.26 -30.62 9.37
N LEU A 105 -34.52 -29.34 9.12
CA LEU A 105 -34.45 -28.29 10.12
C LEU A 105 -35.84 -27.72 10.39
N GLU A 106 -36.26 -27.79 11.66
CA GLU A 106 -37.56 -27.29 12.08
C GLU A 106 -37.62 -25.76 11.97
N ARG A 107 -38.70 -25.23 11.39
CA ARG A 107 -38.90 -23.78 11.22
C ARG A 107 -38.93 -23.04 12.56
N ALA A 108 -39.50 -23.64 13.61
CA ALA A 108 -39.59 -23.04 14.93
C ALA A 108 -38.21 -22.80 15.60
N SER A 109 -37.19 -23.55 15.18
CA SER A 109 -35.81 -23.40 15.69
C SER A 109 -35.02 -22.27 15.00
N GLN A 110 -35.54 -21.73 13.89
CA GLN A 110 -34.84 -20.75 13.07
C GLN A 110 -35.13 -19.32 13.54
N GLN A 111 -34.12 -18.45 13.45
CA GLN A 111 -34.23 -17.04 13.82
C GLN A 111 -34.01 -16.14 12.60
N LEU A 112 -34.73 -15.02 12.56
CA LEU A 112 -34.58 -14.02 11.50
C LEU A 112 -33.19 -13.38 11.58
N LYS A 113 -32.37 -13.58 10.54
CA LYS A 113 -31.01 -13.05 10.51
C LYS A 113 -30.90 -11.67 9.86
N ALA A 114 -31.68 -11.44 8.80
CA ALA A 114 -31.64 -10.21 8.03
C ALA A 114 -32.99 -9.96 7.35
N VAL A 115 -33.31 -8.69 7.16
CA VAL A 115 -34.42 -8.21 6.32
C VAL A 115 -33.83 -7.22 5.32
N TYR A 116 -34.12 -7.41 4.05
CA TYR A 116 -33.66 -6.53 2.98
C TYR A 116 -34.68 -6.54 1.84
N GLU A 117 -34.72 -5.46 1.08
CA GLU A 117 -35.49 -5.39 -0.15
C GLU A 117 -34.61 -5.70 -1.35
N ARG A 118 -35.07 -6.59 -2.20
CA ARG A 118 -34.49 -6.83 -3.51
C ARG A 118 -35.32 -6.07 -4.54
N ILE A 119 -34.76 -5.00 -5.08
CA ILE A 119 -35.39 -4.19 -6.13
C ILE A 119 -34.93 -4.75 -7.48
N GLU A 120 -35.86 -5.33 -8.25
CA GLU A 120 -35.61 -5.78 -9.61
C GLU A 120 -36.50 -5.02 -10.58
N LEU A 121 -36.00 -4.78 -11.79
CA LEU A 121 -36.84 -4.26 -12.86
C LEU A 121 -37.72 -5.40 -13.37
N PRO A 122 -39.03 -5.17 -13.57
CA PRO A 122 -39.87 -6.16 -14.24
C PRO A 122 -39.37 -6.40 -15.66
N ALA A 123 -39.81 -7.49 -16.29
CA ALA A 123 -39.48 -7.77 -17.68
C ALA A 123 -39.82 -6.57 -18.58
N ILE A 124 -38.77 -5.91 -19.11
CA ILE A 124 -38.91 -4.70 -19.91
C ILE A 124 -39.34 -5.09 -21.33
N GLN A 125 -40.42 -4.50 -21.82
CA GLN A 125 -40.86 -4.64 -23.21
C GLN A 125 -40.30 -3.47 -24.05
N PRO A 126 -39.81 -3.71 -25.28
CA PRO A 126 -39.27 -2.65 -26.11
C PRO A 126 -40.38 -1.72 -26.61
N GLN A 127 -40.16 -0.41 -26.50
CA GLN A 127 -40.99 0.59 -27.17
C GLN A 127 -40.43 0.83 -28.58
N VAL A 128 -41.17 0.40 -29.60
CA VAL A 128 -40.78 0.59 -31.00
C VAL A 128 -41.59 1.73 -31.61
N THR A 129 -40.90 2.83 -31.94
CA THR A 129 -41.48 3.96 -32.65
C THR A 129 -40.88 4.03 -34.05
N ARG A 130 -41.70 3.87 -35.09
CA ARG A 130 -41.29 4.14 -36.48
C ARG A 130 -41.55 5.61 -36.79
N VAL A 131 -40.54 6.27 -37.34
CA VAL A 131 -40.61 7.65 -37.84
C VAL A 131 -40.32 7.58 -39.34
N GLU A 132 -41.15 8.26 -40.13
CA GLU A 132 -41.04 8.38 -41.58
C GLU A 132 -40.89 9.86 -41.95
#